data_AF-A0A6A3Y5Q1-F1
#
_entry.id   AF-A0A6A3Y5Q1-F1
#
_cell.length_a   1.000
_cell.length_b   1.000
_cell.length_c   1.000
_cell.angle_alpha   90.00
_cell.angle_beta   90.00
_cell.angle_gamma   90.00
#
_symmetry.space_group_name_H-M   'P 1'
#
loop_
_entity.id
_entity.type
_entity.pdbx_description
1 polymer ?
#
loop_
_entity_poly.entity_id
_entity_poly.type
_entity_poly.pdbx_seq_one_letter_code
_entity_poly.pdbx_strand_id
1 'polypeptide(L)'
;MSKRATRSTRRVKPAKKNGSKRKDDKQLYLTYSIVVRHADKKKGNEEEIVTKKMPKFIDGGPKDFLEWVYHFKQLTATKHWSAEDKFLNTSLLLEGDLRDAFEYESITDGDVRMEDEFWHALHAASKVVLPVGYSENLQEELWEIKKSRVHCRLQQAFPSAGPNGENADRTERELCNGRGRTMPLVQAWPVV
;
A
#
# COMPACT_ATOMS: atom_id res chain seq x y z
N MET A 1 38.78 61.86 -11.54
CA MET A 1 38.33 60.93 -10.47
C MET A 1 37.79 59.67 -11.15
N SER A 2 38.52 58.55 -11.06
CA SER A 2 38.18 57.31 -11.76
C SER A 2 37.90 56.21 -10.73
N LYS A 3 36.63 55.80 -10.63
CA LYS A 3 36.19 54.61 -9.89
C LYS A 3 35.04 53.97 -10.65
N ARG A 4 35.32 52.88 -11.38
CA ARG A 4 34.27 52.02 -11.94
C ARG A 4 34.57 50.58 -11.56
N ALA A 5 33.95 50.15 -10.46
CA ALA A 5 33.86 48.75 -10.08
C ALA A 5 32.82 48.06 -10.98
N THR A 6 33.20 46.98 -11.65
CA THR A 6 32.27 46.14 -12.43
C THR A 6 32.29 44.70 -11.92
N ARG A 7 31.33 44.44 -11.02
CA ARG A 7 30.46 43.26 -10.88
C ARG A 7 31.04 41.90 -11.33
N SER A 8 31.53 41.14 -10.35
CA SER A 8 31.84 39.71 -10.45
C SER A 8 30.57 38.88 -10.67
N THR A 9 30.49 38.19 -11.81
CA THR A 9 29.47 37.18 -12.12
C THR A 9 29.71 35.90 -11.32
N ARG A 10 29.00 35.72 -10.21
CA ARG A 10 28.93 34.43 -9.51
C ARG A 10 27.99 33.49 -10.26
N ARG A 11 28.58 32.57 -11.03
CA ARG A 11 27.89 31.45 -11.68
C ARG A 11 27.41 30.49 -10.57
N VAL A 12 26.13 30.54 -10.23
CA VAL A 12 25.50 29.60 -9.30
C VAL A 12 25.52 28.23 -9.97
N LYS A 13 26.27 27.29 -9.39
CA LYS A 13 26.27 25.88 -9.80
C LYS A 13 24.94 25.27 -9.33
N PRO A 14 24.19 24.54 -10.17
CA PRO A 14 22.98 23.86 -9.72
C PRO A 14 23.35 22.76 -8.73
N ALA A 15 22.59 22.68 -7.63
CA ALA A 15 22.74 21.70 -6.59
C ALA A 15 22.61 20.28 -7.16
N LYS A 16 23.58 19.45 -6.77
CA LYS A 16 23.73 18.05 -7.15
C LYS A 16 22.50 17.28 -6.67
N LYS A 17 21.82 16.62 -7.59
CA LYS A 17 20.72 15.68 -7.36
C LYS A 17 21.15 14.67 -6.30
N ASN A 18 20.54 14.71 -5.11
CA ASN A 18 20.76 13.69 -4.09
C ASN A 18 20.15 12.39 -4.62
N GLY A 19 21.01 11.47 -5.06
CA GLY A 19 20.61 10.11 -5.36
C GLY A 19 19.98 9.49 -4.12
N SER A 20 18.81 8.89 -4.28
CA SER A 20 18.20 8.09 -3.23
C SER A 20 19.20 7.00 -2.83
N LYS A 21 19.69 7.08 -1.59
CA LYS A 21 20.30 5.93 -0.95
C LYS A 21 19.23 4.84 -0.97
N ARG A 22 19.44 3.78 -1.74
CA ARG A 22 18.67 2.55 -1.59
C ARG A 22 18.86 2.12 -0.14
N LYS A 23 17.82 2.28 0.70
CA LYS A 23 17.81 1.73 2.05
C LYS A 23 18.12 0.23 1.92
N ASP A 24 19.05 -0.28 2.73
CA ASP A 24 19.41 -1.69 2.76
C ASP A 24 18.15 -2.56 2.83
N ASP A 25 17.98 -3.51 1.91
CA ASP A 25 16.81 -4.40 1.83
C ASP A 25 16.54 -5.17 3.15
N LYS A 26 17.57 -5.26 4.02
CA LYS A 26 17.51 -5.89 5.34
C LYS A 26 16.75 -5.06 6.39
N GLN A 27 16.62 -3.75 6.23
CA GLN A 27 15.88 -2.90 7.17
C GLN A 27 14.37 -2.87 6.88
N LEU A 28 13.94 -3.41 5.74
CA LEU A 28 12.55 -3.39 5.29
C LEU A 28 11.67 -4.45 5.94
N TYR A 29 12.22 -5.41 6.68
CA TYR A 29 11.46 -6.52 7.23
C TYR A 29 11.86 -6.83 8.68
N LEU A 30 10.88 -7.18 9.50
CA LEU A 30 11.06 -7.80 10.80
C LEU A 30 10.69 -9.29 10.70
N THR A 31 11.48 -10.17 11.31
CA THR A 31 11.23 -11.62 11.27
C THR A 31 10.75 -12.11 12.64
N TYR A 32 9.65 -12.83 12.65
CA TYR A 32 9.04 -13.40 13.85
C TYR A 32 9.10 -14.93 13.79
N SER A 33 9.59 -15.56 14.86
CA SER A 33 9.67 -17.01 15.03
C SER A 33 8.45 -17.55 15.78
N ILE A 34 7.58 -18.31 15.14
CA ILE A 34 6.34 -18.88 15.71
C ILE A 34 6.63 -20.33 16.10
N VAL A 35 6.42 -20.69 17.36
CA VAL A 35 6.51 -22.08 17.81
C VAL A 35 5.19 -22.77 17.46
N VAL A 36 5.23 -23.75 16.56
CA VAL A 36 4.06 -24.49 16.07
C VAL A 36 3.86 -25.77 16.88
N ARG A 37 4.96 -26.42 17.27
CA ARG A 37 4.96 -27.57 18.18
C ARG A 37 6.01 -27.39 19.25
N HIS A 38 5.59 -27.53 20.50
CA HIS A 38 6.50 -27.54 21.64
C HIS A 38 7.29 -28.85 21.66
N ALA A 39 8.57 -28.75 22.05
CA ALA A 39 9.41 -29.91 22.21
C ALA A 39 8.90 -30.78 23.36
N ASP A 40 8.46 -31.99 23.04
CA ASP A 40 8.11 -33.00 24.02
C ASP A 40 9.31 -33.91 24.27
N LYS A 41 10.08 -33.60 25.32
CA LYS A 41 11.25 -34.40 25.73
C LYS A 41 10.92 -35.88 25.98
N LYS A 42 9.67 -36.18 26.36
CA LYS A 42 9.19 -37.56 26.57
C LYS A 42 8.93 -38.33 25.28
N LYS A 43 8.69 -37.64 24.17
CA LYS A 43 8.37 -38.23 22.86
C LYS A 43 9.51 -38.08 21.84
N GLY A 44 10.60 -37.39 22.20
CA GLY A 44 11.74 -37.14 21.31
C GLY A 44 11.45 -36.16 20.17
N ASN A 45 10.39 -35.34 20.29
CA ASN A 45 10.01 -34.38 19.25
C ASN A 45 10.81 -33.07 19.41
N GLU A 46 11.39 -32.60 18.32
CA GLU A 46 12.04 -31.29 18.24
C GLU A 46 11.01 -30.15 18.16
N GLU A 47 11.40 -28.95 18.57
CA GLU A 47 10.57 -27.74 18.43
C GLU A 47 10.42 -27.39 16.95
N GLU A 48 9.16 -27.36 16.48
CA GLU A 48 8.88 -26.89 15.13
C GLU A 48 8.67 -25.37 15.18
N ILE A 49 9.62 -24.62 14.61
CA ILE A 49 9.59 -23.16 14.57
C ILE A 49 9.39 -22.71 13.12
N VAL A 50 8.31 -21.97 12.86
CA VAL A 50 8.05 -21.33 11.58
C VAL A 50 8.45 -19.87 11.66
N THR A 51 9.23 -19.39 10.69
CA THR A 51 9.59 -17.97 10.62
C THR A 51 8.65 -17.22 9.66
N LYS A 52 8.09 -16.10 10.13
CA LYS A 52 7.25 -15.21 9.32
C LYS A 52 7.93 -13.85 9.21
N LYS A 53 8.11 -13.37 7.99
CA LYS A 53 8.60 -12.01 7.72
C LYS A 53 7.42 -11.05 7.65
N MET A 54 7.56 -9.91 8.30
CA MET A 54 6.61 -8.81 8.29
C MET A 54 7.32 -7.58 7.70
N PRO A 55 6.82 -6.98 6.62
CA PRO A 55 7.40 -5.76 6.10
C PRO A 55 7.18 -4.60 7.08
N LYS A 56 8.17 -3.70 7.17
CA LYS A 56 7.93 -2.38 7.72
C LYS A 56 7.12 -1.56 6.73
N PHE A 57 6.23 -0.72 7.25
CA PHE A 57 5.51 0.24 6.43
C PHE A 57 6.31 1.54 6.34
N ILE A 58 6.76 1.89 5.13
CA ILE A 58 7.60 3.06 4.86
C ILE A 58 7.03 3.78 3.64
N ASP A 59 6.50 4.98 3.82
CA ASP A 59 6.06 5.89 2.75
C ASP A 59 5.20 5.23 1.65
N GLY A 60 4.28 4.34 2.04
CA GLY A 60 3.40 3.61 1.13
C GLY A 60 2.09 4.35 0.84
N GLY A 61 1.41 3.98 -0.25
CA GLY A 61 0.10 4.52 -0.58
C GLY A 61 -1.06 3.85 0.19
N PRO A 62 -2.30 4.33 0.01
CA PRO A 62 -3.51 3.75 0.57
C PRO A 62 -3.61 2.22 0.45
N LYS A 63 -3.35 1.70 -0.75
CA LYS A 63 -3.42 0.26 -1.04
C LYS A 63 -2.35 -0.52 -0.28
N ASP A 64 -1.12 -0.03 -0.29
CA ASP A 64 0.01 -0.68 0.38
C ASP A 64 -0.24 -0.75 1.89
N PHE A 65 -0.84 0.29 2.47
CA PHE A 65 -1.21 0.30 3.88
C PHE A 65 -2.29 -0.74 4.20
N LEU A 66 -3.34 -0.85 3.37
CA LEU A 66 -4.39 -1.85 3.56
C LEU A 66 -3.84 -3.29 3.46
N GLU A 67 -2.93 -3.53 2.51
CA GLU A 67 -2.23 -4.82 2.39
C GLU A 67 -1.35 -5.10 3.60
N TRP A 68 -0.64 -4.09 4.10
CA TRP A 68 0.16 -4.18 5.32
C TRP A 68 -0.71 -4.54 6.55
N VAL A 69 -1.84 -3.86 6.74
CA VAL A 69 -2.79 -4.13 7.83
C VAL A 69 -3.34 -5.56 7.73
N TYR A 70 -3.62 -6.05 6.53
CA TYR A 70 -4.06 -7.42 6.31
C TYR A 70 -3.02 -8.44 6.79
N HIS A 71 -1.75 -8.28 6.40
CA HIS A 71 -0.68 -9.16 6.86
C HIS A 71 -0.41 -9.05 8.35
N PHE A 72 -0.53 -7.85 8.91
CA PHE A 72 -0.41 -7.60 10.34
C PHE A 72 -1.47 -8.37 11.13
N LYS A 73 -2.75 -8.26 10.74
CA LYS A 73 -3.87 -9.01 11.36
C LYS A 73 -3.64 -10.52 11.35
N GLN A 74 -3.13 -11.05 10.24
CA GLN A 74 -2.78 -12.47 10.18
C GLN A 74 -1.66 -12.81 11.17
N LEU A 75 -0.61 -11.99 11.24
CA LEU A 75 0.51 -12.21 12.15
C LEU A 75 0.06 -12.16 13.62
N THR A 76 -0.74 -11.17 14.01
CA THR A 76 -1.24 -11.03 15.38
C THR A 76 -2.08 -12.23 15.78
N ALA A 77 -2.91 -12.74 14.87
CA ALA A 77 -3.73 -13.92 15.11
C ALA A 77 -2.89 -15.19 15.27
N THR A 78 -1.87 -15.39 14.44
CA THR A 78 -0.99 -16.58 14.55
C THR A 78 -0.10 -16.55 15.79
N LYS A 79 0.32 -15.36 16.23
CA LYS A 79 1.19 -15.18 17.39
C LYS A 79 0.46 -15.04 18.72
N HIS A 80 -0.87 -14.85 18.69
CA HIS A 80 -1.69 -14.56 19.87
C HIS A 80 -1.18 -13.34 20.67
N TRP A 81 -0.81 -12.26 19.99
CA TRP A 81 -0.33 -11.04 20.63
C TRP A 81 -1.38 -10.39 21.51
N SER A 82 -0.95 -9.93 22.70
CA SER A 82 -1.75 -9.06 23.56
C SER A 82 -1.90 -7.65 22.95
N ALA A 83 -2.69 -6.79 23.59
CA ALA A 83 -2.80 -5.40 23.18
C ALA A 83 -1.44 -4.68 23.27
N GLU A 84 -0.71 -4.88 24.37
CA GLU A 84 0.62 -4.31 24.58
C GLU A 84 1.62 -4.76 23.52
N ASP A 85 1.62 -6.06 23.19
CA ASP A 85 2.45 -6.60 22.11
C ASP A 85 2.11 -5.93 20.77
N LYS A 86 0.82 -5.74 20.47
CA LYS A 86 0.39 -5.07 19.23
C LYS A 86 0.88 -3.63 19.19
N PHE A 87 0.77 -2.86 20.26
CA PHE A 87 1.29 -1.50 20.34
C PHE A 87 2.81 -1.47 20.13
N LEU A 88 3.56 -2.26 20.89
CA LEU A 88 5.02 -2.31 20.82
C LEU A 88 5.51 -2.68 19.41
N ASN A 89 4.94 -3.75 18.83
CA ASN A 89 5.37 -4.23 17.52
C ASN A 89 4.96 -3.26 16.40
N THR A 90 3.81 -2.60 16.52
CA THR A 90 3.38 -1.59 15.54
C THR A 90 4.35 -0.41 15.51
N SER A 91 4.78 0.09 16.66
CA SER A 91 5.76 1.20 16.75
C SER A 91 7.14 0.85 16.15
N LEU A 92 7.47 -0.44 16.03
CA LEU A 92 8.70 -0.94 15.38
C LEU A 92 8.53 -1.15 13.88
N LEU A 93 7.31 -1.47 13.43
CA LEU A 93 7.00 -1.80 12.05
C LEU A 93 6.58 -0.57 11.22
N LEU A 94 6.09 0.49 11.86
CA LEU A 94 5.79 1.76 11.18
C LEU A 94 7.04 2.65 11.13
N GLU A 95 7.19 3.45 10.08
CA GLU A 95 8.17 4.54 9.98
C GLU A 95 7.51 5.83 9.45
N GLY A 96 8.17 6.98 9.63
CA GLY A 96 7.73 8.28 9.08
C GLY A 96 6.46 8.83 9.74
N ASP A 97 5.72 9.66 9.00
CA ASP A 97 4.57 10.41 9.50
C ASP A 97 3.48 9.51 10.11
N LEU A 98 3.30 8.31 9.56
CA LEU A 98 2.32 7.34 10.09
C LEU A 98 2.74 6.81 11.47
N ARG A 99 4.04 6.61 11.71
CA ARG A 99 4.55 6.21 13.02
C ARG A 99 4.32 7.32 14.04
N ASP A 100 4.62 8.56 13.67
CA ASP A 100 4.48 9.71 14.57
C ASP A 100 3.00 9.96 14.91
N ALA A 101 2.11 9.84 13.91
CA ALA A 101 0.66 9.90 14.14
C ALA A 101 0.18 8.75 15.04
N PHE A 102 0.68 7.53 14.84
CA PHE A 102 0.32 6.39 15.69
C PHE A 102 0.80 6.58 17.13
N GLU A 103 2.00 7.09 17.35
CA GLU A 103 2.53 7.35 18.68
C GLU A 103 1.64 8.36 19.43
N TYR A 104 1.24 9.44 18.76
CA TYR A 104 0.31 10.44 19.29
C TYR A 104 -1.07 9.86 19.64
N GLU A 105 -1.70 9.15 18.70
CA GLU A 105 -3.03 8.54 18.89
C GLU A 105 -3.01 7.37 19.89
N SER A 106 -1.84 6.80 20.17
CA SER A 106 -1.69 5.72 21.15
C SER A 106 -1.56 6.19 22.59
N ILE A 107 -1.52 7.50 22.85
CA ILE A 107 -1.47 8.05 24.20
C ILE A 107 -2.85 7.86 24.85
N THR A 108 -2.90 7.07 25.91
CA THR A 108 -4.13 6.76 26.67
C THR A 108 -3.91 7.11 28.14
N ASP A 109 -4.96 7.60 28.82
CA ASP A 109 -4.91 7.93 30.25
C ASP A 109 -4.97 6.69 31.17
N GLY A 110 -5.29 5.52 30.62
CA GLY A 110 -5.39 4.26 31.36
C GLY A 110 -4.06 3.51 31.50
N ASP A 111 -3.88 2.84 32.65
CA ASP A 111 -2.70 2.01 32.95
C ASP A 111 -2.66 0.68 32.16
N VAL A 112 -3.81 0.20 31.66
CA VAL A 112 -3.94 -1.06 30.92
C VAL A 112 -4.46 -0.77 29.52
N ARG A 113 -3.78 -1.30 28.50
CA ARG A 113 -4.18 -1.08 27.10
C ARG A 113 -5.14 -2.16 26.62
N MET A 114 -6.23 -1.73 25.98
CA MET A 114 -7.25 -2.62 25.45
C MET A 114 -7.05 -2.87 23.94
N GLU A 115 -7.57 -4.00 23.44
CA GLU A 115 -7.49 -4.29 22.00
C GLU A 115 -8.27 -3.28 21.14
N ASP A 116 -9.44 -2.84 21.61
CA ASP A 116 -10.24 -1.86 20.87
C ASP A 116 -9.55 -0.50 20.78
N GLU A 117 -8.81 -0.11 21.83
CA GLU A 117 -7.97 1.10 21.84
C GLU A 117 -6.86 1.00 20.80
N PHE A 118 -6.24 -0.17 20.66
CA PHE A 118 -5.23 -0.39 19.62
C PHE A 118 -5.80 -0.16 18.22
N TRP A 119 -6.93 -0.79 17.90
CA TRP A 119 -7.55 -0.64 16.58
C TRP A 119 -8.05 0.78 16.34
N HIS A 120 -8.54 1.46 17.39
CA HIS A 120 -8.91 2.87 17.31
C HIS A 120 -7.70 3.75 17.01
N ALA A 121 -6.60 3.61 17.74
CA ALA A 121 -5.38 4.39 17.55
C ALA A 121 -4.80 4.17 16.15
N LEU A 122 -4.74 2.92 15.69
CA LEU A 122 -4.26 2.60 14.34
C LEU A 122 -5.17 3.18 13.25
N HIS A 123 -6.49 3.12 13.43
CA HIS A 123 -7.44 3.71 12.49
C HIS A 123 -7.34 5.24 12.47
N ALA A 124 -7.21 5.89 13.63
CA ALA A 124 -7.05 7.34 13.71
C ALA A 124 -5.76 7.80 13.02
N ALA A 125 -4.64 7.14 13.30
CA ALA A 125 -3.36 7.40 12.65
C ALA A 125 -3.40 7.14 11.14
N SER A 126 -4.14 6.11 10.71
CA SER A 126 -4.21 5.74 9.29
C SER A 126 -4.71 6.85 8.38
N LYS A 127 -5.41 7.87 8.90
CA LYS A 127 -5.91 9.01 8.12
C LYS A 127 -4.82 9.81 7.43
N VAL A 128 -3.57 9.74 7.90
CA VAL A 128 -2.43 10.39 7.22
C VAL A 128 -2.05 9.68 5.91
N VAL A 129 -2.45 8.41 5.74
CA VAL A 129 -2.19 7.60 4.54
C VAL A 129 -3.47 7.29 3.75
N LEU A 130 -4.59 7.07 4.46
CA LEU A 130 -5.91 6.78 3.92
C LEU A 130 -6.79 8.03 4.01
N PRO A 131 -7.00 8.77 2.90
CA PRO A 131 -7.93 9.89 2.89
C PRO A 131 -9.32 9.45 3.33
N VAL A 132 -10.03 10.31 4.05
CA VAL A 132 -11.35 10.02 4.66
C VAL A 132 -12.41 9.58 3.62
N GLY A 133 -12.28 9.99 2.36
CA GLY A 133 -13.15 9.59 1.24
C GLY A 133 -12.59 8.50 0.32
N TYR A 134 -11.55 7.77 0.72
CA TYR A 134 -10.88 6.81 -0.17
C TYR A 134 -11.84 5.76 -0.75
N SER A 135 -12.80 5.28 0.02
CA SER A 135 -13.83 4.35 -0.47
C SER A 135 -14.79 4.97 -1.47
N GLU A 136 -15.16 6.23 -1.28
CA GLU A 136 -16.06 6.97 -2.18
C GLU A 136 -15.37 7.22 -3.52
N ASN A 137 -14.11 7.67 -3.47
CA ASN A 137 -13.28 7.84 -4.65
C ASN A 137 -13.12 6.52 -5.43
N LEU A 138 -12.88 5.39 -4.74
CA LEU A 138 -12.80 4.09 -5.38
C LEU A 138 -14.12 3.68 -6.05
N GLN A 139 -15.26 3.97 -5.43
CA GLN A 139 -16.57 3.68 -6.03
C GLN A 139 -16.80 4.50 -7.29
N GLU A 140 -16.44 5.79 -7.28
CA GLU A 140 -16.54 6.67 -8.44
C GLU A 140 -15.62 6.20 -9.59
N GLU A 141 -14.37 5.86 -9.29
CA GLU A 141 -13.44 5.30 -10.29
C GLU A 141 -13.97 4.00 -10.91
N LEU A 142 -14.48 3.08 -10.08
CA LEU A 142 -15.06 1.83 -10.54
C LEU A 142 -16.31 2.07 -11.40
N TRP A 143 -17.11 3.07 -11.06
CA TRP A 143 -18.27 3.46 -11.83
C TRP A 143 -17.88 4.01 -13.21
N GLU A 144 -16.89 4.89 -13.30
CA GLU A 144 -16.40 5.43 -14.57
C GLU A 144 -15.75 4.36 -15.45
N ILE A 145 -15.04 3.39 -14.86
CA ILE A 145 -14.54 2.21 -15.59
C ILE A 145 -15.69 1.36 -16.14
N LYS A 146 -16.79 1.19 -15.39
CA LYS A 146 -17.97 0.47 -15.87
C LYS A 146 -18.62 1.21 -17.04
N LYS A 147 -18.80 2.53 -16.92
CA LYS A 147 -19.41 3.38 -17.95
C LYS A 147 -18.60 3.37 -19.24
N SER A 148 -17.28 3.54 -19.17
CA SER A 148 -16.38 3.47 -20.32
C SER A 148 -16.43 2.11 -21.04
N ARG A 149 -16.51 0.99 -20.29
CA ARG A 149 -16.69 -0.36 -20.89
C ARG A 149 -18.03 -0.51 -21.62
N VAL A 150 -19.11 0.03 -21.08
CA VAL A 150 -20.42 0.03 -21.75
C VAL A 150 -20.37 0.88 -23.01
N HIS A 151 -19.73 2.06 -22.95
CA HIS A 151 -19.57 2.95 -24.10
C HIS A 151 -18.73 2.31 -25.21
N CYS A 152 -17.57 1.72 -24.89
CA CYS A 152 -16.76 0.97 -25.85
C CYS A 152 -17.52 -0.22 -26.45
N ARG A 153 -18.33 -0.95 -25.68
CA ARG A 153 -19.15 -2.06 -26.21
C ARG A 153 -20.22 -1.56 -27.18
N LEU A 154 -20.87 -0.45 -26.89
CA LEU A 154 -21.87 0.15 -27.78
C LEU A 154 -21.22 0.67 -29.07
N GLN A 155 -20.02 1.25 -28.98
CA GLN A 155 -19.27 1.74 -30.14
C GLN A 155 -18.71 0.60 -31.02
N GLN A 156 -18.40 -0.56 -30.43
CA GLN A 156 -18.02 -1.78 -31.16
C GLN A 156 -19.23 -2.50 -31.78
N ALA A 157 -20.39 -2.51 -31.11
CA ALA A 157 -21.62 -3.13 -31.61
C ALA A 157 -22.33 -2.28 -32.67
N PHE A 158 -22.19 -0.96 -32.60
CA PHE A 158 -22.73 0.00 -33.55
C PHE A 158 -21.64 1.01 -33.91
N PRO A 159 -20.73 0.68 -34.85
CA PRO A 159 -19.81 1.67 -35.37
C PRO A 159 -20.64 2.75 -36.06
N SER A 160 -20.67 3.95 -35.49
CA SER A 160 -21.32 5.08 -36.15
C SER A 160 -20.61 5.34 -37.48
N ALA A 161 -21.31 5.11 -38.58
CA ALA A 161 -20.95 5.74 -39.85
C ALA A 161 -21.28 7.22 -39.66
N GLY A 162 -20.25 8.06 -39.55
CA GLY A 162 -20.43 9.51 -39.60
C GLY A 162 -21.15 9.91 -40.91
N PRO A 163 -21.94 10.99 -40.94
CA PRO A 163 -22.66 11.40 -42.15
C PRO A 163 -21.74 11.79 -43.31
N ASN A 164 -20.44 11.97 -43.06
CA ASN A 164 -19.42 12.13 -44.08
C ASN A 164 -18.27 11.21 -43.69
N GLY A 165 -17.75 10.41 -44.61
CA GLY A 165 -16.72 9.39 -44.37
C GLY A 165 -15.34 9.92 -43.97
N GLU A 166 -15.27 10.83 -43.02
CA GLU A 166 -14.05 11.12 -42.27
C GLU A 166 -13.96 10.15 -41.11
N ASN A 167 -12.83 9.44 -41.07
CA ASN A 167 -12.51 8.45 -40.07
C ASN A 167 -12.72 9.03 -38.67
N ALA A 168 -13.68 8.48 -37.93
CA ALA A 168 -13.79 8.69 -36.50
C ALA A 168 -12.40 8.49 -35.87
N ASP A 169 -11.99 9.53 -35.15
CA ASP A 169 -10.70 9.77 -34.54
C ASP A 169 -10.01 8.46 -34.10
N ARG A 170 -8.87 8.16 -34.76
CA ARG A 170 -8.04 6.96 -34.52
C ARG A 170 -7.69 6.80 -33.03
N THR A 171 -7.71 7.91 -32.30
CA THR A 171 -7.39 8.06 -30.89
C THR A 171 -8.42 7.38 -29.96
N GLU A 172 -9.72 7.39 -30.28
CA GLU A 172 -10.74 6.74 -29.44
C GLU A 172 -10.78 5.21 -29.64
N ARG A 173 -10.52 4.74 -30.86
CA ARG A 173 -10.42 3.28 -31.13
C ARG A 173 -9.23 2.64 -30.45
N GLU A 174 -8.11 3.36 -30.29
CA GLU A 174 -6.94 2.86 -29.55
C GLU A 174 -7.21 2.76 -28.04
N LEU A 175 -8.03 3.65 -27.46
CA LEU A 175 -8.47 3.56 -26.06
C LEU A 175 -9.34 2.33 -25.80
N CYS A 176 -10.24 1.97 -26.73
CA CYS A 176 -11.07 0.76 -26.61
C CYS A 176 -10.33 -0.55 -26.98
N ASN A 177 -9.23 -0.49 -27.76
CA ASN A 177 -8.43 -1.66 -28.16
C ASN A 177 -7.14 -1.85 -27.33
N GLY A 178 -6.87 -0.98 -26.36
CA GLY A 178 -5.72 -1.06 -25.46
C GLY A 178 -5.79 -2.23 -24.48
N ARG A 179 -5.31 -3.40 -24.92
CA ARG A 179 -5.01 -4.62 -24.13
C ARG A 179 -6.21 -5.32 -23.48
N GLY A 180 -7.04 -5.89 -24.33
CA GLY A 180 -7.52 -7.24 -24.08
C GLY A 180 -6.34 -8.22 -24.12
N ARG A 181 -5.60 -8.38 -23.01
CA ARG A 181 -4.93 -9.65 -22.77
C ARG A 181 -6.06 -10.65 -22.55
N THR A 182 -6.32 -11.47 -23.55
CA THR A 182 -7.12 -12.68 -23.41
C THR A 182 -6.52 -13.48 -22.26
N MET A 183 -7.17 -13.42 -21.09
CA MET A 183 -7.00 -14.44 -20.07
C MET A 183 -7.53 -15.73 -20.71
N PRO A 184 -6.72 -16.80 -20.84
CA PRO A 184 -7.26 -18.08 -21.25
C PRO A 184 -8.31 -18.47 -20.20
N LEU A 185 -9.45 -18.90 -20.69
CA LEU A 185 -10.56 -19.45 -19.92
C LEU A 185 -10.02 -20.65 -19.11
N VAL A 186 -9.53 -20.42 -17.88
CA VAL A 186 -9.23 -21.51 -16.96
C VAL A 186 -10.57 -22.02 -16.47
N GLN A 187 -10.90 -23.21 -16.98
CA GLN A 187 -12.12 -23.95 -16.70
C GLN A 187 -12.34 -24.06 -15.19
N ALA A 188 -13.58 -23.77 -14.77
CA ALA A 188 -14.07 -24.11 -13.45
C ALA A 188 -13.86 -25.60 -13.19
N TRP A 189 -13.19 -25.94 -12.09
CA TRP A 189 -13.20 -27.29 -11.54
C TRP A 189 -14.38 -27.44 -10.58
N PRO A 190 -15.08 -28.59 -10.60
CA PRO A 190 -16.23 -28.82 -9.74
C PRO A 190 -15.77 -29.12 -8.32
N VAL A 191 -16.51 -28.56 -7.35
CA VAL A 191 -16.50 -29.02 -5.97
C VAL A 191 -17.22 -30.37 -5.93
N VAL A 192 -16.53 -31.40 -5.46
CA VAL A 192 -17.12 -32.62 -4.90
C VAL A 192 -16.72 -32.67 -3.44
#